data_AF-A0A2E4D7J5-F1
#
_entry.id   AF-A0A2E4D7J5-F1
#
_cell.length_a   1.000
_cell.length_b   1.000
_cell.length_c   1.000
_cell.angle_alpha   90.00
_cell.angle_beta   90.00
_cell.angle_gamma   90.00
#
_symmetry.space_group_name_H-M   'P 1'
#
loop_
_entity.id
_entity.type
_entity.pdbx_description
1 polymer ?
#
loop_
_entity_poly.entity_id
_entity_poly.type
_entity_poly.pdbx_seq_one_letter_code
_entity_poly.pdbx_strand_id
1 'polypeptide(L)'
;MKTLHIGSLPFKDINQAIHYTFQYDIPTLFSLPQLDQDEWLGLDVLLKTEVASGDFDDLKVKSLSHAKIENYKPAYVEEFKKKLSHTGKKEMKLQCVGPVTLHSIIKRFRPIEYIEVALFLKKLYAHIGSFFPDEMDMIFFMDEPFLAQNFDSLPFFEEVYRDANALYDTFVVHCCDHLNQAQLKQIHYPLHLDLALYQNDQTKPSPMAIGIANESLQLRAFDLEQGEFIAPACGLGLKSEAYCWQILQQLKTIKSQIHQG
;
A
#
# COMPACT_ATOMS: atom_id res chain seq x y z
N MET A 1 -13.80 -9.37 9.67
CA MET A 1 -12.94 -9.05 8.52
C MET A 1 -13.55 -7.95 7.66
N LYS A 2 -12.76 -6.93 7.29
CA LYS A 2 -13.17 -5.81 6.41
C LYS A 2 -12.48 -5.91 5.05
N THR A 3 -13.13 -5.43 4.01
CA THR A 3 -12.60 -5.36 2.65
C THR A 3 -11.95 -4.01 2.38
N LEU A 4 -10.80 -4.03 1.70
CA LEU A 4 -10.11 -2.86 1.16
C LEU A 4 -9.43 -3.22 -0.17
N HIS A 5 -8.96 -2.23 -0.92
CA HIS A 5 -8.13 -2.49 -2.11
C HIS A 5 -6.69 -2.05 -1.90
N ILE A 6 -5.80 -2.44 -2.81
CA ILE A 6 -4.37 -2.14 -2.76
C ILE A 6 -3.98 -1.35 -4.00
N GLY A 7 -3.08 -0.40 -3.81
CA GLY A 7 -2.33 0.25 -4.87
C GLY A 7 -3.17 1.16 -5.76
N SER A 8 -2.68 1.26 -6.99
CA SER A 8 -3.27 2.01 -8.09
C SER A 8 -4.49 1.29 -8.70
N LEU A 9 -5.30 2.04 -9.44
CA LEU A 9 -6.46 1.53 -10.18
C LEU A 9 -6.31 1.82 -11.68
N PRO A 10 -6.91 0.99 -12.57
CA PRO A 10 -6.73 1.10 -14.01
C PRO A 10 -7.79 1.99 -14.69
N PHE A 11 -8.56 2.76 -13.92
CA PHE A 11 -9.65 3.57 -14.45
C PHE A 11 -9.14 4.82 -15.16
N LYS A 12 -9.80 5.18 -16.27
CA LYS A 12 -9.56 6.44 -17.01
C LYS A 12 -10.53 7.55 -16.63
N ASP A 13 -11.45 7.27 -15.71
CA ASP A 13 -12.39 8.24 -15.17
C ASP A 13 -12.28 8.28 -13.63
N ILE A 14 -12.05 9.47 -13.10
CA ILE A 14 -11.86 9.68 -11.65
C ILE A 14 -13.14 9.35 -10.88
N ASN A 15 -14.33 9.67 -11.41
CA ASN A 15 -15.59 9.37 -10.73
C ASN A 15 -15.84 7.86 -10.66
N GLN A 16 -15.45 7.12 -11.70
CA GLN A 16 -15.50 5.67 -11.70
C GLN A 16 -14.54 5.06 -10.67
N ALA A 17 -13.31 5.57 -10.58
CA ALA A 17 -12.34 5.14 -9.57
C ALA A 17 -12.81 5.43 -8.13
N ILE A 18 -13.39 6.62 -7.90
CA ILE A 18 -14.03 6.99 -6.64
C ILE A 18 -15.20 6.04 -6.36
N HIS A 19 -16.10 5.81 -7.33
CA HIS A 19 -17.23 4.93 -7.14
C HIS A 19 -16.79 3.52 -6.74
N TYR A 20 -15.80 2.96 -7.43
CA TYR A 20 -15.22 1.65 -7.16
C TYR A 20 -14.61 1.56 -5.76
N THR A 21 -13.78 2.52 -5.39
CA THR A 21 -13.10 2.59 -4.09
C THR A 21 -14.09 2.57 -2.92
N PHE A 22 -15.24 3.25 -3.08
CA PHE A 22 -16.26 3.32 -2.04
C PHE A 22 -17.18 2.09 -1.98
N GLN A 23 -16.98 1.08 -2.85
CA GLN A 23 -17.66 -0.22 -2.74
C GLN A 23 -17.06 -1.15 -1.68
N TYR A 24 -15.86 -0.83 -1.19
CA TYR A 24 -15.15 -1.52 -0.12
C TYR A 24 -15.63 -1.07 1.26
N ASP A 25 -15.43 -1.89 2.29
CA ASP A 25 -15.72 -1.49 3.66
C ASP A 25 -14.86 -0.29 4.07
N ILE A 26 -13.57 -0.35 3.76
CA ILE A 26 -12.60 0.72 3.99
C ILE A 26 -12.20 1.34 2.63
N PRO A 27 -12.64 2.57 2.33
CA PRO A 27 -12.23 3.27 1.12
C PRO A 27 -10.73 3.56 1.18
N THR A 28 -10.03 3.29 0.08
CA THR A 28 -8.58 3.46 -0.05
C THR A 28 -8.27 4.63 -0.96
N LEU A 29 -7.44 5.57 -0.51
CA LEU A 29 -6.91 6.61 -1.38
C LEU A 29 -6.02 5.98 -2.45
N PHE A 30 -6.38 6.20 -3.71
CA PHE A 30 -5.80 5.51 -4.85
C PHE A 30 -4.96 6.43 -5.73
N SER A 31 -4.19 5.83 -6.62
CA SER A 31 -3.57 6.49 -7.76
C SER A 31 -4.09 5.90 -9.08
N LEU A 32 -3.98 6.65 -10.17
CA LEU A 32 -4.48 6.37 -11.52
C LEU A 32 -3.34 6.53 -12.55
N PRO A 33 -2.44 5.54 -12.68
CA PRO A 33 -1.34 5.57 -13.65
C PRO A 33 -1.80 5.66 -15.11
N GLN A 34 -3.09 5.42 -15.39
CA GLN A 34 -3.70 5.60 -16.71
C GLN A 34 -4.05 7.06 -17.03
N LEU A 35 -4.07 7.94 -16.02
CA LEU A 35 -4.29 9.38 -16.16
C LEU A 35 -2.99 10.17 -16.01
N ASP A 36 -2.14 9.74 -15.09
CA ASP A 36 -0.85 10.38 -14.81
C ASP A 36 0.24 9.32 -14.71
N GLN A 37 1.19 9.35 -15.65
CA GLN A 37 2.32 8.43 -15.66
C GLN A 37 3.30 8.63 -14.51
N ASP A 38 3.15 9.68 -13.70
CA ASP A 38 3.95 9.90 -12.51
C ASP A 38 3.38 9.11 -11.32
N GLU A 39 2.13 8.63 -11.40
CA GLU A 39 1.41 7.91 -10.35
C GLU A 39 1.82 6.43 -10.19
N TRP A 40 3.13 6.18 -10.25
CA TRP A 40 3.77 4.90 -9.96
C TRP A 40 4.39 4.88 -8.58
N LEU A 41 4.58 3.67 -8.04
CA LEU A 41 5.17 3.44 -6.72
C LEU A 41 6.48 4.21 -6.54
N GLY A 42 6.43 5.28 -5.73
CA GLY A 42 7.56 6.12 -5.35
C GLY A 42 7.95 7.18 -6.37
N LEU A 43 7.55 7.09 -7.64
CA LEU A 43 7.86 8.12 -8.64
C LEU A 43 7.08 9.41 -8.35
N ASP A 44 5.81 9.28 -8.00
CA ASP A 44 4.93 10.39 -7.65
C ASP A 44 5.48 11.19 -6.48
N VAL A 45 5.95 10.48 -5.45
CA VAL A 45 6.60 11.05 -4.28
C VAL A 45 7.84 11.84 -4.66
N LEU A 46 8.71 11.28 -5.52
CA LEU A 46 9.95 11.93 -5.91
C LEU A 46 9.71 13.18 -6.78
N LEU A 47 8.77 13.12 -7.72
CA LEU A 47 8.46 14.23 -8.62
C LEU A 47 7.70 15.35 -7.89
N LYS A 48 6.66 15.01 -7.11
CA LYS A 48 5.82 15.99 -6.41
C LYS A 48 6.53 16.66 -5.24
N THR A 49 7.63 16.08 -4.73
CA THR A 49 8.52 16.73 -3.74
C THR A 49 9.72 17.45 -4.36
N GLU A 50 9.78 17.55 -5.69
CA GLU A 50 10.84 18.21 -6.48
C GLU A 50 12.27 17.65 -6.28
N VAL A 51 12.39 16.44 -5.70
CA VAL A 51 13.67 15.75 -5.57
C VAL A 51 14.05 15.03 -6.85
N ALA A 52 13.10 14.76 -7.74
CA ALA A 52 13.38 14.23 -9.06
C ALA A 52 12.78 15.11 -10.17
N SER A 53 13.30 14.94 -11.37
CA SER A 53 12.77 15.52 -12.60
C SER A 53 13.05 14.59 -13.77
N GLY A 54 12.18 14.60 -14.78
CA GLY A 54 12.23 13.68 -15.91
C GLY A 54 11.16 12.60 -15.80
N ASP A 55 11.16 11.67 -16.75
CA ASP A 55 10.35 10.46 -16.68
C ASP A 55 11.13 9.33 -15.98
N PHE A 56 10.55 8.14 -15.93
CA PHE A 56 11.18 6.98 -15.28
C PHE A 56 12.48 6.54 -15.97
N ASP A 57 12.64 6.80 -17.26
CA ASP A 57 13.78 6.33 -18.06
C ASP A 57 14.96 7.33 -18.03
N ASP A 58 14.72 8.63 -17.85
CA ASP A 58 15.74 9.69 -17.66
C ASP A 58 15.58 10.43 -16.31
N LEU A 59 15.30 9.69 -15.24
CA LEU A 59 15.06 10.27 -13.93
C LEU A 59 16.32 10.88 -13.33
N LYS A 60 16.31 12.20 -13.10
CA LYS A 60 17.39 12.92 -12.42
C LYS A 60 17.03 13.14 -10.96
N VAL A 61 17.63 12.36 -10.08
CA VAL A 61 17.36 12.39 -8.63
C VAL A 61 18.40 13.24 -7.89
N LYS A 62 17.92 14.29 -7.22
CA LYS A 62 18.68 15.16 -6.31
C LYS A 62 18.78 14.52 -4.92
N SER A 63 19.50 15.14 -4.00
CA SER A 63 19.43 14.76 -2.58
C SER A 63 18.02 14.96 -2.04
N LEU A 64 17.54 14.00 -1.24
CA LEU A 64 16.26 14.06 -0.54
C LEU A 64 16.23 15.15 0.54
N SER A 65 17.39 15.67 0.95
CA SER A 65 17.47 16.85 1.82
C SER A 65 16.88 18.12 1.17
N HIS A 66 16.77 18.16 -0.17
CA HIS A 66 16.13 19.25 -0.91
C HIS A 66 14.63 19.04 -1.12
N ALA A 67 14.05 17.98 -0.56
CA ALA A 67 12.63 17.69 -0.71
C ALA A 67 11.76 18.83 -0.18
N LYS A 68 10.84 19.29 -1.02
CA LYS A 68 9.74 20.18 -0.62
C LYS A 68 8.54 19.34 -0.26
N ILE A 69 8.56 18.77 0.94
CA ILE A 69 7.49 17.89 1.44
C ILE A 69 6.15 18.59 1.42
N GLU A 70 6.13 19.89 1.73
CA GLU A 70 4.95 20.75 1.71
C GLU A 70 4.27 20.83 0.33
N ASN A 71 5.00 20.59 -0.75
CA ASN A 71 4.45 20.56 -2.11
C ASN A 71 3.80 19.22 -2.45
N TYR A 72 4.09 18.16 -1.69
CA TYR A 72 3.48 16.87 -1.92
C TYR A 72 1.99 16.92 -1.56
N LYS A 73 1.15 16.54 -2.50
CA LYS A 73 -0.28 16.34 -2.28
C LYS A 73 -0.66 14.97 -2.84
N PRO A 74 -1.24 14.07 -2.03
CA PRO A 74 -1.75 12.81 -2.53
C PRO A 74 -2.72 13.03 -3.70
N ALA A 75 -2.62 12.17 -4.71
CA ALA A 75 -3.50 12.22 -5.86
C ALA A 75 -4.97 12.13 -5.46
N TYR A 76 -5.82 12.94 -6.10
CA TYR A 76 -7.28 12.93 -5.94
C TYR A 76 -7.79 13.08 -4.50
N VAL A 77 -6.97 13.63 -3.59
CA VAL A 77 -7.30 13.74 -2.17
C VAL A 77 -8.55 14.60 -1.92
N GLU A 78 -8.79 15.63 -2.74
CA GLU A 78 -9.96 16.49 -2.58
C GLU A 78 -11.24 15.79 -3.02
N GLU A 79 -11.20 15.08 -4.15
CA GLU A 79 -12.30 14.27 -4.66
C GLU A 79 -12.64 13.14 -3.68
N PHE A 80 -11.61 12.50 -3.13
CA PHE A 80 -11.75 11.46 -2.12
C PHE A 80 -12.39 12.01 -0.84
N LYS A 81 -11.86 13.11 -0.27
CA LYS A 81 -12.41 13.77 0.92
C LYS A 81 -13.85 14.21 0.72
N LYS A 82 -14.15 14.81 -0.45
CA LYS A 82 -15.51 15.18 -0.83
C LYS A 82 -16.41 13.95 -0.85
N LYS A 83 -16.01 12.81 -1.43
CA LYS A 83 -16.86 11.62 -1.39
C LYS A 83 -17.01 11.07 0.03
N LEU A 84 -15.93 11.02 0.80
CA LEU A 84 -15.89 10.49 2.16
C LEU A 84 -16.90 11.19 3.06
N SER A 85 -16.95 12.53 3.03
CA SER A 85 -17.86 13.34 3.84
C SER A 85 -19.35 13.05 3.60
N HIS A 86 -19.73 12.49 2.45
CA HIS A 86 -21.11 12.14 2.12
C HIS A 86 -21.49 10.69 2.47
N THR A 87 -20.53 9.88 2.92
CA THR A 87 -20.77 8.45 3.21
C THR A 87 -20.91 8.13 4.70
N GLY A 88 -20.51 9.05 5.58
CA GLY A 88 -20.49 8.83 7.04
C GLY A 88 -19.46 7.80 7.50
N LYS A 89 -18.59 7.31 6.60
CA LYS A 89 -17.48 6.41 6.95
C LYS A 89 -16.44 7.18 7.78
N LYS A 90 -15.95 6.51 8.82
CA LYS A 90 -14.91 7.03 9.73
C LYS A 90 -13.56 6.34 9.58
N GLU A 91 -13.49 5.32 8.72
CA GLU A 91 -12.27 4.58 8.45
C GLU A 91 -11.86 4.82 7.00
N MET A 92 -10.56 4.93 6.78
CA MET A 92 -9.99 4.97 5.44
C MET A 92 -8.59 4.41 5.40
N LYS A 93 -8.18 4.01 4.19
CA LYS A 93 -6.83 3.51 3.95
C LYS A 93 -6.00 4.51 3.14
N LEU A 94 -4.76 4.70 3.59
CA LEU A 94 -3.68 5.38 2.90
C LEU A 94 -2.60 4.37 2.53
N GLN A 95 -1.78 4.71 1.54
CA GLN A 95 -0.60 3.90 1.21
C GLN A 95 0.50 4.75 0.63
N CYS A 96 1.75 4.33 0.85
CA CYS A 96 2.93 4.98 0.29
C CYS A 96 4.08 3.98 0.21
N VAL A 97 5.07 4.28 -0.63
CA VAL A 97 6.29 3.49 -0.78
C VAL A 97 7.09 3.43 0.53
N GLY A 98 7.60 2.25 0.88
CA GLY A 98 8.46 2.06 2.05
C GLY A 98 9.95 2.36 1.80
N PRO A 99 10.76 2.43 2.88
CA PRO A 99 12.18 2.77 2.81
C PRO A 99 13.03 1.81 1.98
N VAL A 100 12.80 0.49 2.05
CA VAL A 100 13.61 -0.50 1.35
C VAL A 100 13.37 -0.40 -0.16
N THR A 101 12.11 -0.25 -0.52
CA THR A 101 11.68 -0.07 -1.91
C THR A 101 12.14 1.28 -2.47
N LEU A 102 11.92 2.38 -1.74
CA LEU A 102 12.35 3.70 -2.20
C LEU A 102 13.88 3.79 -2.34
N HIS A 103 14.63 3.23 -1.39
CA HIS A 103 16.09 3.10 -1.50
C HIS A 103 16.48 2.30 -2.75
N SER A 104 15.80 1.18 -2.99
CA SER A 104 16.05 0.32 -4.15
C SER A 104 15.73 0.98 -5.49
N ILE A 105 14.76 1.91 -5.52
CA ILE A 105 14.48 2.73 -6.70
C ILE A 105 15.57 3.79 -6.89
N ILE A 106 15.86 4.61 -5.88
CA ILE A 106 16.79 5.75 -6.02
C ILE A 106 18.22 5.27 -6.30
N LYS A 107 18.66 4.17 -5.69
CA LYS A 107 20.03 3.63 -5.87
C LYS A 107 20.38 3.29 -7.31
N ARG A 108 19.37 3.12 -8.18
CA ARG A 108 19.54 2.91 -9.63
C ARG A 108 20.03 4.17 -10.35
N PHE A 109 19.75 5.35 -9.79
CA PHE A 109 20.03 6.65 -10.40
C PHE A 109 21.16 7.41 -9.70
N ARG A 110 21.34 7.20 -8.39
CA ARG A 110 22.47 7.78 -7.62
C ARG A 110 22.80 6.95 -6.37
N PRO A 111 24.05 7.01 -5.87
CA PRO A 111 24.37 6.53 -4.52
C PRO A 111 23.52 7.25 -3.48
N ILE A 112 22.96 6.50 -2.53
CA ILE A 112 22.13 7.03 -1.44
C ILE A 112 22.23 6.13 -0.21
N GLU A 113 22.29 6.77 0.96
CA GLU A 113 22.30 6.11 2.26
C GLU A 113 20.87 5.89 2.78
N TYR A 114 20.65 4.81 3.52
CA TYR A 114 19.33 4.51 4.11
C TYR A 114 18.81 5.64 5.01
N ILE A 115 19.69 6.32 5.74
CA ILE A 115 19.31 7.41 6.64
C ILE A 115 18.68 8.60 5.89
N GLU A 116 19.13 8.87 4.66
CA GLU A 116 18.56 9.95 3.82
C GLU A 116 17.11 9.60 3.44
N VAL A 117 16.86 8.34 3.08
CA VAL A 117 15.51 7.82 2.77
C VAL A 117 14.62 7.80 4.01
N ALA A 118 15.14 7.34 5.14
CA ALA A 118 14.40 7.26 6.40
C ALA A 118 13.91 8.65 6.86
N LEU A 119 14.80 9.64 6.88
CA LEU A 119 14.44 11.01 7.28
C LEU A 119 13.42 11.66 6.34
N PHE A 120 13.53 11.38 5.04
CA PHE A 120 12.58 11.83 4.04
C PHE A 120 11.19 11.23 4.26
N LEU A 121 11.11 9.89 4.38
CA LEU A 121 9.83 9.20 4.54
C LEU A 121 9.12 9.53 5.87
N LYS A 122 9.86 9.69 6.97
CA LYS A 122 9.28 10.12 8.25
C LYS A 122 8.52 11.45 8.11
N LYS A 123 9.11 12.43 7.42
CA LYS A 123 8.47 13.73 7.16
C LYS A 123 7.29 13.58 6.20
N LEU A 124 7.45 12.79 5.15
CA LEU A 124 6.41 12.56 4.15
C LEU A 124 5.17 11.92 4.77
N TYR A 125 5.32 10.89 5.60
CA TYR A 125 4.19 10.21 6.23
C TYR A 125 3.43 11.13 7.18
N ALA A 126 4.13 11.89 8.04
CA ALA A 126 3.50 12.89 8.89
C ALA A 126 2.71 13.92 8.06
N HIS A 127 3.28 14.38 6.94
CA HIS A 127 2.60 15.29 6.03
C HIS A 127 1.36 14.66 5.38
N ILE A 128 1.44 13.41 4.92
CA ILE A 128 0.29 12.67 4.35
C ILE A 128 -0.85 12.54 5.36
N GLY A 129 -0.55 12.23 6.62
CA GLY A 129 -1.57 12.13 7.68
C GLY A 129 -2.31 13.45 7.90
N SER A 130 -1.62 14.58 7.76
CA SER A 130 -2.19 15.92 8.00
C SER A 130 -3.32 16.34 7.03
N PHE A 131 -3.52 15.62 5.93
CA PHE A 131 -4.59 15.92 4.98
C PHE A 131 -5.98 15.54 5.50
N PHE A 132 -6.07 14.71 6.54
CA PHE A 132 -7.31 14.17 7.08
C PHE A 132 -7.55 14.65 8.52
N PRO A 133 -8.81 14.74 8.97
CA PRO A 133 -9.13 15.12 10.34
C PRO A 133 -8.62 14.09 11.36
N ASP A 134 -8.27 14.55 12.56
CA ASP A 134 -7.75 13.70 13.65
C ASP A 134 -8.76 12.64 14.11
N GLU A 135 -10.06 12.84 13.90
CA GLU A 135 -11.12 11.87 14.25
C GLU A 135 -11.32 10.74 13.24
N MET A 136 -10.54 10.71 12.15
CA MET A 136 -10.60 9.66 11.14
C MET A 136 -9.69 8.50 11.54
N ASP A 137 -10.24 7.29 11.59
CA ASP A 137 -9.47 6.06 11.81
C ASP A 137 -8.66 5.77 10.53
N MET A 138 -7.35 6.03 10.59
CA MET A 138 -6.45 5.93 9.45
C MET A 138 -5.66 4.61 9.46
N ILE A 139 -5.85 3.84 8.40
CA ILE A 139 -5.11 2.60 8.14
C ILE A 139 -4.04 2.90 7.10
N PHE A 140 -2.77 2.79 7.46
CA PHE A 140 -1.67 3.07 6.55
C PHE A 140 -1.01 1.79 6.07
N PHE A 141 -0.84 1.66 4.75
CA PHE A 141 -0.10 0.58 4.12
C PHE A 141 1.25 1.09 3.62
N MET A 142 2.34 0.50 4.10
CA MET A 142 3.68 0.75 3.58
C MET A 142 4.02 -0.29 2.51
N ASP A 143 4.19 0.16 1.27
CA ASP A 143 4.46 -0.71 0.13
C ASP A 143 5.93 -1.08 0.05
N GLU A 144 6.22 -2.36 0.30
CA GLU A 144 7.58 -2.92 0.35
C GLU A 144 7.77 -4.17 -0.52
N PRO A 145 7.53 -4.10 -1.84
CA PRO A 145 7.76 -5.22 -2.75
C PRO A 145 9.23 -5.70 -2.79
N PHE A 146 10.21 -4.85 -2.45
CA PHE A 146 11.62 -5.22 -2.44
C PHE A 146 12.14 -5.78 -1.11
N LEU A 147 11.31 -5.85 -0.06
CA LEU A 147 11.76 -6.26 1.27
C LEU A 147 12.30 -7.69 1.29
N ALA A 148 11.62 -8.64 0.63
CA ALA A 148 12.05 -10.05 0.61
C ALA A 148 13.47 -10.22 0.04
N GLN A 149 13.79 -9.47 -1.02
CA GLN A 149 15.08 -9.51 -1.70
C GLN A 149 16.18 -8.69 -1.01
N ASN A 150 15.81 -7.75 -0.14
CA ASN A 150 16.73 -6.85 0.55
C ASN A 150 16.57 -6.99 2.07
N PHE A 151 16.35 -8.20 2.57
CA PHE A 151 15.98 -8.42 3.97
C PHE A 151 17.08 -8.00 4.96
N ASP A 152 18.34 -7.93 4.55
CA ASP A 152 19.43 -7.38 5.35
C ASP A 152 19.23 -5.90 5.74
N SER A 153 18.30 -5.21 5.06
CA SER A 153 17.90 -3.84 5.39
C SER A 153 16.82 -3.74 6.48
N LEU A 154 16.37 -4.87 7.04
CA LEU A 154 15.33 -4.92 8.07
C LEU A 154 15.58 -3.97 9.26
N PRO A 155 16.80 -3.83 9.82
CA PRO A 155 17.02 -2.90 10.93
C PRO A 155 16.72 -1.43 10.56
N PHE A 156 17.00 -1.02 9.32
CA PHE A 156 16.70 0.33 8.83
C PHE A 156 15.20 0.50 8.57
N PHE A 157 14.56 -0.54 8.03
CA PHE A 157 13.11 -0.59 7.86
C PHE A 157 12.39 -0.40 9.21
N GLU A 158 12.80 -1.14 10.25
CA GLU A 158 12.19 -1.10 11.57
C GLU A 158 12.24 0.28 12.23
N GLU A 159 13.30 1.05 11.97
CA GLU A 159 13.41 2.42 12.46
C GLU A 159 12.32 3.33 11.87
N VAL A 160 12.08 3.23 10.56
CA VAL A 160 11.03 4.00 9.88
C VAL A 160 9.64 3.49 10.27
N TYR A 161 9.48 2.17 10.36
CA TYR A 161 8.23 1.54 10.78
C TYR A 161 7.79 2.04 12.16
N ARG A 162 8.69 2.03 13.15
CA ARG A 162 8.36 2.46 14.52
C ARG A 162 7.81 3.88 14.56
N ASP A 163 8.48 4.79 13.85
CA ASP A 163 8.10 6.20 13.84
C ASP A 163 6.79 6.41 13.06
N ALA A 164 6.61 5.68 11.95
CA ALA A 164 5.40 5.74 11.14
C ALA A 164 4.17 5.11 11.83
N ASN A 165 4.36 4.00 12.53
CA ASN A 165 3.31 3.29 13.28
C ASN A 165 2.73 4.15 14.41
N ALA A 166 3.46 5.16 14.90
CA ALA A 166 2.94 6.10 15.90
C ALA A 166 2.00 7.17 15.31
N LEU A 167 1.91 7.29 13.98
CA LEU A 167 1.13 8.32 13.29
C LEU A 167 -0.28 7.87 12.89
N TYR A 168 -0.56 6.56 12.92
CA TYR A 168 -1.77 5.97 12.35
C TYR A 168 -2.36 4.92 13.29
N ASP A 169 -3.67 4.74 13.26
CA ASP A 169 -4.38 3.77 14.11
C ASP A 169 -4.03 2.33 13.78
N THR A 170 -3.76 2.06 12.50
CA THR A 170 -3.30 0.75 12.03
C THR A 170 -2.22 0.93 10.98
N PHE A 171 -1.11 0.22 11.17
CA PHE A 171 0.00 0.24 10.24
C PHE A 171 0.25 -1.17 9.70
N VAL A 172 0.21 -1.33 8.38
CA VAL A 172 0.38 -2.62 7.71
C VAL A 172 1.49 -2.51 6.68
N VAL A 173 2.35 -3.51 6.61
CA VAL A 173 3.39 -3.60 5.59
C VAL A 173 2.88 -4.48 4.46
N HIS A 174 2.74 -3.89 3.27
CA HIS A 174 2.41 -4.65 2.08
C HIS A 174 3.68 -5.22 1.46
N CYS A 175 3.75 -6.55 1.36
CA CYS A 175 4.77 -7.24 0.60
C CYS A 175 4.09 -8.20 -0.37
N CYS A 176 4.21 -7.93 -1.67
CA CYS A 176 3.71 -8.84 -2.72
C CYS A 176 4.75 -9.87 -3.18
N ASP A 177 5.94 -9.89 -2.56
CA ASP A 177 6.98 -10.88 -2.82
C ASP A 177 6.99 -11.96 -1.72
N HIS A 178 7.50 -13.15 -2.03
CA HIS A 178 7.50 -14.28 -1.10
C HIS A 178 8.57 -14.07 -0.01
N LEU A 179 8.11 -13.81 1.21
CA LEU A 179 8.95 -13.87 2.41
C LEU A 179 9.06 -15.32 2.89
N ASN A 180 10.27 -15.84 3.01
CA ASN A 180 10.48 -17.20 3.50
C ASN A 180 10.23 -17.32 5.01
N GLN A 181 10.19 -18.55 5.53
CA GLN A 181 9.89 -18.81 6.95
C GLN A 181 10.87 -18.15 7.92
N ALA A 182 12.17 -18.06 7.58
CA ALA A 182 13.16 -17.43 8.45
C ALA A 182 12.97 -15.91 8.51
N GLN A 183 12.55 -15.30 7.39
CA GLN A 183 12.20 -13.89 7.31
C GLN A 183 10.92 -13.59 8.09
N LEU A 184 9.86 -14.38 7.88
CA LEU A 184 8.58 -14.22 8.58
C LEU A 184 8.72 -14.30 10.11
N LYS A 185 9.62 -15.15 10.63
CA LYS A 185 9.89 -15.27 12.07
C LYS A 185 10.54 -14.03 12.68
N GLN A 186 11.22 -13.21 11.87
CA GLN A 186 11.87 -11.98 12.32
C GLN A 186 10.96 -10.76 12.21
N ILE A 187 9.84 -10.88 11.49
CA ILE A 187 8.88 -9.81 11.34
C ILE A 187 7.87 -9.86 12.48
N HIS A 188 7.78 -8.76 13.22
CA HIS A 188 6.88 -8.62 14.38
C HIS A 188 5.81 -7.54 14.19
N TYR A 189 5.60 -7.12 12.95
CA TYR A 189 4.62 -6.09 12.58
C TYR A 189 3.54 -6.64 11.65
N PRO A 190 2.39 -5.97 11.54
CA PRO A 190 1.30 -6.46 10.71
C PRO A 190 1.65 -6.48 9.22
N LEU A 191 1.34 -7.60 8.57
CA LEU A 191 1.63 -7.83 7.16
C LEU A 191 0.36 -7.92 6.30
N HIS A 192 0.47 -7.45 5.06
CA HIS A 192 -0.40 -7.80 3.94
C HIS A 192 0.38 -8.68 2.96
N LEU A 193 -0.02 -9.95 2.84
CA LEU A 193 0.67 -10.97 2.03
C LEU A 193 -0.24 -11.59 0.97
N ASP A 194 0.32 -11.89 -0.20
CA ASP A 194 -0.33 -12.73 -1.21
C ASP A 194 -0.32 -14.20 -0.77
N LEU A 195 -1.47 -14.74 -0.35
CA LEU A 195 -1.57 -16.13 0.10
C LEU A 195 -1.31 -17.15 -1.01
N ALA A 196 -1.42 -16.77 -2.29
CA ALA A 196 -1.09 -17.66 -3.40
C ALA A 196 0.37 -18.13 -3.35
N LEU A 197 1.26 -17.28 -2.82
CA LEU A 197 2.69 -17.58 -2.70
C LEU A 197 3.00 -18.63 -1.60
N TYR A 198 2.06 -18.88 -0.69
CA TYR A 198 2.27 -19.70 0.51
C TYR A 198 1.49 -21.02 0.49
N GLN A 199 0.86 -21.38 -0.64
CA GLN A 199 0.01 -22.58 -0.71
C GLN A 199 0.75 -23.88 -0.39
N ASN A 200 2.04 -23.93 -0.72
CA ASN A 200 2.89 -25.11 -0.55
C ASN A 200 3.78 -25.03 0.71
N ASP A 201 3.67 -23.96 1.48
CA ASP A 201 4.51 -23.77 2.66
C ASP A 201 4.00 -24.62 3.83
N GLN A 202 4.94 -25.27 4.53
CA GLN A 202 4.60 -26.13 5.67
C GLN A 202 3.98 -25.34 6.84
N THR A 203 4.44 -24.11 7.04
CA THR A 203 3.88 -23.17 8.03
C THR A 203 3.24 -22.01 7.27
N LYS A 204 1.94 -21.84 7.46
CA LYS A 204 1.20 -20.74 6.82
C LYS A 204 1.42 -19.47 7.62
N PRO A 205 1.67 -18.33 6.96
CA PRO A 205 1.73 -17.06 7.66
C PRO A 205 0.36 -16.72 8.28
N SER A 206 0.38 -15.93 9.35
CA SER A 206 -0.80 -15.32 9.96
C SER A 206 -0.74 -13.80 9.75
N PRO A 207 -1.07 -13.31 8.54
CA PRO A 207 -1.01 -11.88 8.25
C PRO A 207 -2.27 -11.16 8.77
N MET A 208 -2.12 -9.89 9.15
CA MET A 208 -3.26 -9.02 9.51
C MET A 208 -4.16 -8.75 8.30
N ALA A 209 -3.58 -8.63 7.11
CA ALA A 209 -4.31 -8.44 5.87
C ALA A 209 -4.01 -9.58 4.89
N ILE A 210 -5.08 -10.13 4.31
CA ILE A 210 -5.02 -11.29 3.44
C ILE A 210 -5.16 -10.87 1.98
N GLY A 211 -4.13 -11.14 1.18
CA GLY A 211 -4.08 -10.84 -0.25
C GLY A 211 -4.61 -11.98 -1.11
N ILE A 212 -5.55 -11.65 -2.00
CA ILE A 212 -6.21 -12.58 -2.94
C ILE A 212 -5.82 -12.26 -4.38
N ALA A 213 -5.14 -13.18 -5.06
CA ALA A 213 -4.69 -13.01 -6.44
C ALA A 213 -5.53 -13.77 -7.50
N ASN A 214 -6.27 -14.81 -7.09
CA ASN A 214 -6.92 -15.74 -8.03
C ASN A 214 -8.25 -16.28 -7.45
N GLU A 215 -9.20 -16.56 -8.34
CA GLU A 215 -10.46 -17.25 -8.04
C GLU A 215 -10.25 -18.69 -7.57
N SER A 216 -9.15 -19.32 -7.98
CA SER A 216 -8.87 -20.73 -7.69
C SER A 216 -8.25 -20.97 -6.30
N LEU A 217 -8.07 -19.93 -5.47
CA LEU A 217 -7.50 -20.13 -4.15
C LEU A 217 -8.44 -21.02 -3.33
N GLN A 218 -7.97 -22.21 -2.94
CA GLN A 218 -8.68 -23.05 -1.98
C GLN A 218 -8.55 -22.43 -0.59
N LEU A 219 -9.39 -21.43 -0.32
CA LEU A 219 -9.42 -20.65 0.92
C LEU A 219 -9.56 -21.51 2.18
N ARG A 220 -10.16 -22.70 2.07
CA ARG A 220 -10.28 -23.69 3.15
C ARG A 220 -8.93 -24.11 3.74
N ALA A 221 -7.84 -23.89 3.03
CA ALA A 221 -6.51 -24.25 3.50
C ALA A 221 -5.92 -23.20 4.46
N PHE A 222 -6.45 -21.98 4.50
CA PHE A 222 -5.93 -20.90 5.34
C PHE A 222 -6.92 -20.60 6.46
N ASP A 223 -6.40 -20.34 7.66
CA ASP A 223 -7.21 -19.86 8.77
C ASP A 223 -7.47 -18.36 8.56
N LEU A 224 -8.50 -18.06 7.77
CA LEU A 224 -8.87 -16.70 7.43
C LEU A 224 -9.42 -15.93 8.65
N GLU A 225 -9.83 -16.61 9.73
CA GLU A 225 -10.38 -15.95 10.91
C GLU A 225 -9.34 -15.09 11.64
N GLN A 226 -8.05 -15.31 11.37
CA GLN A 226 -6.94 -14.58 11.97
C GLN A 226 -6.68 -13.20 11.32
N GLY A 227 -7.21 -12.95 10.12
CA GLY A 227 -7.02 -11.70 9.40
C GLY A 227 -8.08 -10.64 9.71
N GLU A 228 -7.65 -9.41 9.96
CA GLU A 228 -8.56 -8.26 10.10
C GLU A 228 -9.08 -7.78 8.74
N PHE A 229 -8.24 -7.83 7.71
CA PHE A 229 -8.53 -7.33 6.37
C PHE A 229 -8.42 -8.40 5.29
N ILE A 230 -9.20 -8.23 4.23
CA ILE A 230 -9.02 -8.96 2.97
C ILE A 230 -8.99 -8.00 1.79
N ALA A 231 -8.07 -8.23 0.88
CA ALA A 231 -7.76 -7.33 -0.21
C ALA A 231 -7.26 -8.08 -1.45
N PRO A 232 -7.18 -7.43 -2.62
CA PRO A 232 -6.39 -7.96 -3.73
C PRO A 232 -4.94 -8.13 -3.31
N ALA A 233 -4.26 -9.15 -3.83
CA ALA A 233 -2.87 -9.46 -3.47
C ALA A 233 -1.85 -8.35 -3.79
N CYS A 234 -2.14 -7.48 -4.75
CA CYS A 234 -1.27 -6.38 -5.17
C CYS A 234 -2.11 -5.26 -5.81
N GLY A 235 -1.44 -4.19 -6.25
CA GLY A 235 -2.02 -3.07 -6.99
C GLY A 235 -2.80 -3.49 -8.24
N LEU A 236 -3.90 -2.78 -8.53
CA LEU A 236 -4.79 -3.09 -9.65
C LEU A 236 -4.51 -2.24 -10.90
N GLY A 237 -3.58 -1.28 -10.87
CA GLY A 237 -3.35 -0.31 -11.96
C GLY A 237 -2.98 -0.89 -13.32
N LEU A 238 -2.46 -2.13 -13.36
CA LEU A 238 -2.13 -2.86 -14.58
C LEU A 238 -3.21 -3.87 -15.00
N LYS A 239 -4.31 -3.97 -14.26
CA LYS A 239 -5.42 -4.90 -14.53
C LYS A 239 -6.48 -4.23 -15.42
N SER A 240 -7.44 -5.00 -15.90
CA SER A 240 -8.61 -4.45 -16.58
C SER A 240 -9.66 -3.97 -15.56
N GLU A 241 -10.51 -3.04 -15.96
CA GLU A 241 -11.65 -2.63 -15.13
C GLU A 241 -12.56 -3.81 -14.77
N ALA A 242 -12.78 -4.72 -15.72
CA ALA A 242 -13.57 -5.95 -15.49
C ALA A 242 -12.96 -6.80 -14.36
N TYR A 243 -11.64 -6.95 -14.33
CA TYR A 243 -10.94 -7.66 -13.28
C TYR A 243 -11.12 -6.97 -11.91
N CYS A 244 -11.07 -5.64 -11.85
CA CYS A 244 -11.31 -4.89 -10.62
C CYS A 244 -12.70 -5.21 -10.02
N TRP A 245 -13.74 -5.25 -10.84
CA TRP A 245 -15.09 -5.58 -10.38
C TRP A 245 -15.22 -7.05 -9.96
N GLN A 246 -14.60 -7.96 -10.71
CA GLN A 246 -14.56 -9.40 -10.40
C GLN A 246 -13.90 -9.65 -9.03
N ILE A 247 -12.71 -9.08 -8.78
CA ILE A 247 -12.00 -9.29 -7.52
C ILE A 247 -12.79 -8.70 -6.33
N LEU A 248 -13.45 -7.55 -6.51
CA LEU A 248 -14.33 -6.99 -5.48
C LEU A 248 -15.48 -7.93 -5.12
N GLN A 249 -16.15 -8.54 -6.12
CA GLN A 249 -17.22 -9.50 -5.86
C GLN A 249 -16.68 -10.77 -5.18
N GLN A 250 -15.48 -11.22 -5.57
CA GLN A 250 -14.82 -12.34 -4.91
C GLN A 250 -14.57 -12.03 -3.44
N LEU A 251 -13.98 -10.87 -3.11
CA LEU A 251 -13.71 -10.46 -1.72
C LEU A 251 -14.99 -10.38 -0.88
N LYS A 252 -16.08 -9.85 -1.44
CA LYS A 252 -17.40 -9.81 -0.78
C LYS A 252 -17.94 -11.22 -0.53
N THR A 253 -17.78 -12.13 -1.48
CA THR A 253 -18.18 -13.52 -1.35
C THR A 253 -17.41 -14.21 -0.23
N ILE A 254 -16.08 -14.06 -0.19
CA ILE A 254 -15.23 -14.64 0.86
C ILE A 254 -15.64 -14.13 2.24
N LYS A 255 -15.78 -12.81 2.39
CA LYS A 255 -16.26 -12.19 3.63
C LYS A 255 -17.59 -12.78 4.10
N SER A 256 -18.54 -13.00 3.17
CA SER A 256 -19.84 -13.56 3.53
C SER A 256 -19.77 -15.02 4.01
N GLN A 257 -18.86 -15.82 3.45
CA GLN A 257 -18.67 -17.23 3.83
C GLN A 257 -18.07 -17.36 5.23
N ILE A 258 -17.13 -16.49 5.60
CA ILE A 258 -16.52 -16.47 6.94
C ILE A 258 -17.56 -16.14 8.02
N HIS A 259 -18.55 -15.30 7.73
CA HIS A 259 -19.59 -14.94 8.72
C HIS A 259 -20.71 -15.98 8.88
N GLN A 260 -20.75 -17.02 8.05
CA GLN A 260 -21.76 -18.07 8.10
C GLN A 260 -21.25 -19.39 8.70
N GLY A 261 -19.93 -19.54 8.86
CA GLY A 261 -19.29 -20.66 9.54
C GLY A 261 -19.08 -20.36 11.02
#